data_AF-A0A258C547-F1
#
_entry.id   AF-A0A258C547-F1
#
_cell.length_a   1.000
_cell.length_b   1.000
_cell.length_c   1.000
_cell.angle_alpha   90.00
_cell.angle_beta   90.00
_cell.angle_gamma   90.00
#
_symmetry.space_group_name_H-M   'P 1'
#
loop_
_entity.id
_entity.type
_entity.pdbx_description
1 polymer ?
#
loop_
_entity_poly.entity_id
_entity_poly.type
_entity_poly.pdbx_seq_one_letter_code
_entity_poly.pdbx_strand_id
1 'polypeptide(L)'
;MQTELDQLNEAFVQFFKVEHAIAINVLPLAGPLPDEATFVAAIPEPFLLAGNMGQLNLNSLRSLQRLGELAEELANYLQQQARKLDLLMHYVIRQQDLPEHRYMTQSYGGAGLTFLAKAPLLPLTVTELKLFL
;
A
#
# COMPACT_ATOMS: atom_id res chain seq x y z
N MET A 1 -5.48 -10.54 -27.13
CA MET A 1 -4.12 -10.28 -26.62
C MET A 1 -3.69 -8.84 -26.89
N GLN A 2 -3.54 -8.38 -28.14
CA GLN A 2 -3.14 -6.98 -28.42
C GLN A 2 -4.14 -5.97 -27.84
N THR A 3 -5.45 -6.19 -28.05
CA THR A 3 -6.52 -5.29 -27.57
C THR A 3 -6.59 -5.14 -26.05
N GLU A 4 -6.26 -6.19 -25.30
CA GLU A 4 -6.31 -6.17 -23.83
C GLU A 4 -5.14 -5.37 -23.26
N LEU A 5 -3.93 -5.58 -23.80
CA LEU A 5 -2.76 -4.80 -23.44
C LEU A 5 -2.94 -3.32 -23.78
N ASP A 6 -3.56 -3.02 -24.92
CA ASP A 6 -3.85 -1.65 -25.33
C ASP A 6 -4.83 -0.97 -24.36
N GLN A 7 -5.88 -1.67 -23.92
CA GLN A 7 -6.84 -1.18 -22.91
C GLN A 7 -6.18 -0.92 -21.56
N LEU A 8 -5.31 -1.83 -21.11
CA LEU A 8 -4.56 -1.67 -19.86
C LEU A 8 -3.60 -0.48 -19.92
N ASN A 9 -2.93 -0.28 -21.06
CA ASN A 9 -2.06 0.87 -21.28
C ASN A 9 -2.84 2.18 -21.30
N GLU A 10 -3.99 2.22 -21.96
CA GLU A 10 -4.86 3.40 -21.98
C GLU A 10 -5.30 3.77 -20.56
N ALA A 11 -5.82 2.79 -19.80
CA ALA A 11 -6.18 2.99 -18.40
C ALA A 11 -4.98 3.46 -17.58
N PHE A 12 -3.79 2.87 -17.77
CA PHE A 12 -2.59 3.26 -17.03
C PHE A 12 -2.15 4.71 -17.29
N VAL A 13 -2.37 5.26 -18.49
CA VAL A 13 -1.97 6.64 -18.83
C VAL A 13 -2.98 7.68 -18.32
N GLN A 14 -4.24 7.30 -18.10
CA GLN A 14 -5.30 8.22 -17.67
C GLN A 14 -5.20 8.71 -16.22
N PHE A 15 -4.45 8.00 -15.35
CA PHE A 15 -4.35 8.36 -13.93
C PHE A 15 -3.05 9.09 -13.59
N PHE A 16 -3.12 9.98 -12.61
CA PHE A 16 -1.97 10.68 -12.05
C PHE A 16 -0.95 9.70 -11.45
N LYS A 17 0.33 10.04 -11.60
CA LYS A 17 1.48 9.24 -11.13
C LYS A 17 2.43 10.12 -10.34
N VAL A 18 3.02 9.52 -9.31
CA VAL A 18 4.09 10.11 -8.52
C VAL A 18 5.40 9.46 -8.91
N GLU A 19 6.40 10.26 -9.29
CA GLU A 19 7.77 9.81 -9.50
C GLU A 19 8.49 9.71 -8.16
N HIS A 20 8.33 8.57 -7.50
CA HIS A 20 8.94 8.33 -6.20
C HIS A 20 9.30 6.86 -6.04
N ALA A 21 10.44 6.63 -5.40
CA ALA A 21 10.97 5.30 -5.13
C ALA A 21 10.40 4.79 -3.80
N ILE A 22 9.47 3.84 -3.89
CA ILE A 22 9.00 3.06 -2.76
C ILE A 22 9.46 1.61 -2.91
N ALA A 23 9.67 0.94 -1.79
CA ALA A 23 9.94 -0.48 -1.80
C ALA A 23 8.67 -1.23 -2.22
N ILE A 24 8.86 -2.24 -3.07
CA ILE A 24 7.81 -3.18 -3.45
C ILE A 24 8.37 -4.60 -3.47
N ASN A 25 7.53 -5.59 -3.24
CA ASN A 25 7.82 -6.96 -3.67
C ASN A 25 7.01 -7.29 -4.92
N VAL A 26 7.64 -7.97 -5.86
CA VAL A 26 7.02 -8.51 -7.07
C VAL A 26 7.20 -10.01 -7.07
N LEU A 27 6.12 -10.75 -6.81
CA LEU A 27 6.11 -12.20 -6.76
C LEU A 27 5.41 -12.74 -8.01
N PRO A 28 5.95 -13.80 -8.65
CA PRO A 28 5.24 -14.47 -9.73
C PRO A 28 3.98 -15.14 -9.16
N LEU A 29 2.85 -14.96 -9.85
CA LEU A 29 1.63 -15.69 -9.51
C LEU A 29 1.48 -16.89 -10.45
N ALA A 30 1.46 -18.09 -9.90
CA ALA A 30 1.21 -19.31 -10.67
C ALA A 30 -0.30 -19.48 -10.88
N GLY A 31 -0.80 -19.12 -12.06
CA GLY A 31 -2.20 -19.35 -12.43
C GLY A 31 -2.91 -18.11 -12.95
N PRO A 32 -4.25 -18.18 -13.13
CA PRO A 32 -5.05 -17.04 -13.56
C PRO A 32 -5.14 -15.98 -12.46
N LEU A 33 -5.63 -14.79 -12.83
CA LEU A 33 -5.99 -13.76 -11.88
C LEU A 33 -7.04 -14.31 -10.89
N PRO A 34 -6.86 -14.14 -9.57
CA PRO A 34 -7.82 -14.60 -8.59
C PRO A 34 -9.13 -13.81 -8.69
N ASP A 35 -10.22 -14.43 -8.26
CA ASP A 35 -11.46 -13.70 -8.00
C ASP A 35 -11.31 -12.79 -6.77
N GLU A 36 -12.27 -11.89 -6.58
CA GLU A 36 -12.21 -10.90 -5.50
C GLU A 36 -12.14 -11.54 -4.11
N ALA A 37 -12.89 -12.61 -3.87
CA ALA A 37 -12.90 -13.29 -2.57
C ALA A 37 -11.55 -13.94 -2.26
N THR A 38 -10.95 -14.61 -3.23
CA THR A 38 -9.63 -15.25 -3.11
C THR A 38 -8.54 -14.19 -2.94
N PHE A 39 -8.63 -13.08 -3.68
CA PHE A 39 -7.71 -11.97 -3.54
C PHE A 39 -7.75 -11.39 -2.13
N VAL A 40 -8.92 -11.04 -1.61
CA VAL A 40 -9.08 -10.47 -0.26
C VAL A 40 -8.58 -11.43 0.82
N ALA A 41 -8.86 -12.73 0.68
CA ALA A 41 -8.38 -13.75 1.61
C ALA A 41 -6.85 -13.94 1.59
N ALA A 42 -6.19 -13.62 0.48
CA ALA A 42 -4.74 -13.71 0.34
C ALA A 42 -3.99 -12.49 0.90
N ILE A 43 -4.68 -11.36 1.17
CA ILE A 43 -4.05 -10.15 1.71
C ILE A 43 -3.51 -10.45 3.12
N PRO A 44 -2.20 -10.28 3.37
CA PRO A 44 -1.65 -10.52 4.69
C PRO A 44 -2.25 -9.57 5.74
N GLU A 45 -2.50 -10.09 6.94
CA GLU A 45 -3.14 -9.36 8.04
C GLU A 45 -2.51 -7.98 8.32
N PRO A 46 -1.17 -7.78 8.30
CA PRO A 46 -0.58 -6.45 8.45
C PRO A 46 -1.08 -5.39 7.47
N PHE A 47 -1.34 -5.76 6.21
CA PHE A 47 -1.85 -4.83 5.19
C PHE A 47 -3.32 -4.50 5.43
N LEU A 48 -4.12 -5.48 5.87
CA LEU A 48 -5.52 -5.24 6.26
C LEU A 48 -5.60 -4.29 7.46
N LEU A 49 -4.75 -4.48 8.47
CA LEU A 49 -4.68 -3.63 9.65
C LEU A 49 -4.28 -2.19 9.28
N ALA A 50 -3.31 -2.02 8.38
CA ALA A 50 -2.87 -0.71 7.91
C ALA A 50 -3.99 0.07 7.20
N GLY A 51 -4.78 -0.60 6.37
CA GLY A 51 -5.95 0.01 5.71
C GLY A 51 -7.02 0.48 6.69
N ASN A 52 -7.23 -0.25 7.79
CA ASN A 52 -8.26 0.06 8.80
C ASN A 52 -7.85 1.17 9.78
N MET A 53 -6.58 1.22 10.19
CA MET A 53 -6.11 2.18 11.21
C MET A 53 -6.13 3.63 10.74
N GLY A 54 -5.88 3.90 9.45
CA GLY A 54 -5.96 5.25 8.88
C GLY A 54 -7.34 5.90 9.05
N GLN A 55 -8.41 5.09 9.13
CA GLN A 55 -9.78 5.58 9.30
C GLN A 55 -10.14 5.90 10.76
N LEU A 56 -9.52 5.23 11.73
CA LEU A 56 -9.84 5.36 13.15
C LEU A 56 -9.22 6.62 13.80
N ASN A 57 -7.99 6.97 13.45
CA ASN A 57 -7.24 8.06 14.09
C ASN A 57 -7.85 9.48 13.84
N LEU A 58 -8.55 9.70 12.73
CA LEU A 58 -9.06 11.04 12.35
C LEU A 58 -10.34 11.47 13.10
N ASN A 59 -11.11 10.52 13.64
CA ASN A 59 -12.40 10.80 14.25
C ASN A 59 -12.29 11.15 15.74
N SER A 60 -11.30 10.59 16.45
CA SER A 60 -11.17 10.74 17.91
C SER A 60 -10.54 12.06 18.36
N LEU A 61 -9.77 12.73 17.51
CA LEU A 61 -9.09 13.99 17.88
C LEU A 61 -10.04 15.20 17.91
N ARG A 62 -11.10 15.19 17.09
CA ARG A 62 -12.10 16.29 17.04
C ARG A 62 -12.94 16.39 18.31
N SER A 63 -13.20 15.27 18.99
CA SER A 63 -13.96 15.28 20.24
C SER A 63 -13.23 15.92 21.42
N LEU A 64 -11.89 16.00 21.36
CA LEU A 64 -11.06 16.49 22.47
C LEU A 64 -11.01 18.02 22.58
N GLN A 65 -11.28 18.74 21.49
CA GLN A 65 -11.28 20.21 21.45
C GLN A 65 -12.29 20.85 22.43
N ARG A 66 -13.23 20.07 22.97
CA ARG A 66 -14.25 20.51 23.94
C ARG A 66 -13.78 20.53 25.39
N LEU A 67 -12.55 20.12 25.70
CA LEU A 67 -12.09 19.83 27.07
C LEU A 67 -11.28 20.96 27.77
N GLY A 68 -11.08 22.14 27.16
CA GLY A 68 -10.40 23.27 27.81
C GLY A 68 -8.87 23.09 27.99
N GLU A 69 -8.24 23.67 29.02
CA GLU A 69 -6.77 23.65 29.20
C GLU A 69 -6.17 22.24 29.38
N LEU A 70 -6.89 21.30 30.00
CA LEU A 70 -6.49 19.87 30.10
C LEU A 70 -6.53 19.15 28.74
N ALA A 71 -7.18 19.74 27.73
CA ALA A 71 -7.28 19.15 26.40
C ALA A 71 -5.93 19.16 25.67
N GLU A 72 -5.06 20.13 25.93
CA GLU A 72 -3.81 20.30 25.20
C GLU A 72 -2.78 19.21 25.56
N GLU A 73 -2.57 18.96 26.85
CA GLU A 73 -1.70 17.87 27.31
C GLU A 73 -2.23 16.49 26.88
N LEU A 74 -3.56 16.29 26.96
CA LEU A 74 -4.19 15.05 26.52
C LEU A 74 -4.10 14.86 25.00
N ALA A 75 -4.32 15.92 24.22
CA ALA A 75 -4.18 15.88 22.77
C ALA A 75 -2.74 15.57 22.36
N ASN A 76 -1.76 16.21 23.00
CA ASN A 76 -0.34 15.94 22.80
C ASN A 76 0.00 14.48 23.13
N TYR A 77 -0.48 13.96 24.26
CA TYR A 77 -0.29 12.56 24.62
C TYR A 77 -0.91 11.61 23.59
N LEU A 78 -2.15 11.85 23.17
CA LEU A 78 -2.83 11.00 22.19
C LEU A 78 -2.17 11.06 20.81
N GLN A 79 -1.66 12.21 20.39
CA GLN A 79 -0.87 12.33 19.17
C GLN A 79 0.45 11.54 19.27
N GLN A 80 1.11 11.55 20.44
CA GLN A 80 2.27 10.70 20.68
C GLN A 80 1.92 9.21 20.66
N GLN A 81 0.77 8.80 21.19
CA GLN A 81 0.30 7.43 21.13
C GLN A 81 -0.02 7.00 19.69
N ALA A 82 -0.71 7.85 18.92
CA ALA A 82 -0.98 7.60 17.51
C ALA A 82 0.33 7.38 16.74
N ARG A 83 1.32 8.26 16.94
CA ARG A 83 2.64 8.11 16.31
C ARG A 83 3.35 6.80 16.69
N LYS A 84 3.22 6.33 17.94
CA LYS A 84 3.77 5.04 18.36
C LYS A 84 3.09 3.88 17.63
N LEU A 85 1.77 3.91 17.51
CA LEU A 85 1.01 2.91 16.75
C LEU A 85 1.43 2.92 15.28
N ASP A 86 1.59 4.10 14.68
CA ASP A 86 2.05 4.23 13.29
C ASP A 86 3.45 3.62 13.11
N LEU A 87 4.39 3.88 14.03
CA LEU A 87 5.74 3.30 13.97
C LEU A 87 5.71 1.77 14.08
N LEU A 88 4.90 1.22 14.97
CA LEU A 88 4.71 -0.23 15.10
C LEU A 88 4.09 -0.81 13.84
N MET A 89 3.10 -0.15 13.25
CA MET A 89 2.49 -0.57 12.00
C MET A 89 3.49 -0.60 10.85
N HIS A 90 4.27 0.46 10.66
CA HIS A 90 5.32 0.48 9.65
C HIS A 90 6.35 -0.65 9.90
N TYR A 91 6.70 -0.91 11.15
CA TYR A 91 7.61 -2.00 11.50
C TYR A 91 7.03 -3.38 11.15
N VAL A 92 5.75 -3.64 11.45
CA VAL A 92 5.08 -4.91 11.11
C VAL A 92 4.93 -5.07 9.59
N ILE A 93 4.55 -4.00 8.88
CA ILE A 93 4.47 -4.01 7.42
C ILE A 93 5.84 -4.31 6.81
N ARG A 94 6.93 -3.69 7.28
CA ARG A 94 8.28 -3.96 6.78
C ARG A 94 8.74 -5.40 7.01
N GLN A 95 8.20 -6.12 7.98
CA GLN A 95 8.51 -7.55 8.16
C GLN A 95 7.90 -8.44 7.07
N GLN A 96 6.93 -7.95 6.30
CA GLN A 96 6.35 -8.66 5.16
C GLN A 96 7.23 -8.58 3.89
N ASP A 97 8.29 -7.79 3.95
CA ASP A 97 9.19 -7.57 2.84
C ASP A 97 10.10 -8.79 2.59
N LEU A 98 10.09 -9.26 1.36
CA LEU A 98 10.88 -10.38 0.88
C LEU A 98 12.08 -9.87 0.05
N PRO A 99 13.30 -9.83 0.62
CA PRO A 99 14.47 -9.21 -0.02
C PRO A 99 14.77 -9.75 -1.43
N GLU A 100 14.56 -11.03 -1.67
CA GLU A 100 14.76 -11.70 -2.95
C GLU A 100 13.81 -11.21 -4.05
N HIS A 101 12.60 -10.81 -3.65
CA HIS A 101 11.54 -10.27 -4.51
C HIS A 101 11.47 -8.74 -4.48
N ARG A 102 12.41 -8.06 -3.80
CA ARG A 102 12.39 -6.60 -3.64
C ARG A 102 12.82 -5.85 -4.90
N TYR A 103 12.02 -4.85 -5.23
CA TYR A 103 12.28 -3.83 -6.25
C TYR A 103 11.99 -2.45 -5.69
N MET A 104 12.39 -1.42 -6.44
CA MET A 104 11.99 -0.04 -6.20
C MET A 104 11.15 0.45 -7.38
N THR A 105 10.07 1.15 -7.09
CA THR A 105 9.31 1.84 -8.14
C THR A 105 10.13 2.95 -8.76
N GLN A 106 9.87 3.23 -10.04
CA GLN A 106 10.22 4.51 -10.67
C GLN A 106 9.06 5.49 -10.52
N SER A 107 7.83 4.98 -10.66
CA SER A 107 6.60 5.73 -10.39
C SER A 107 5.46 4.81 -9.95
N TYR A 108 4.46 5.36 -9.27
CA TYR A 108 3.22 4.66 -8.91
C TYR A 108 2.03 5.62 -8.91
N GLY A 109 0.82 5.08 -9.03
CA GLY A 109 -0.44 5.82 -9.03
C GLY A 109 -1.65 4.90 -8.92
N GLY A 110 -2.85 5.47 -9.06
CA GLY A 110 -4.11 4.73 -8.89
C GLY A 110 -4.33 3.59 -9.89
N ALA A 111 -3.68 3.65 -11.06
CA ALA A 111 -3.81 2.63 -12.10
C ALA A 111 -2.66 1.61 -12.14
N GLY A 112 -1.61 1.77 -11.33
CA GLY A 112 -0.47 0.87 -11.33
C GLY A 112 0.86 1.55 -11.03
N LEU A 113 1.95 0.84 -11.31
CA LEU A 113 3.31 1.27 -11.03
C LEU A 113 4.29 0.85 -12.13
N THR A 114 5.47 1.45 -12.10
CA THR A 114 6.62 1.08 -12.95
C THR A 114 7.82 0.75 -12.06
N PHE A 115 8.63 -0.20 -12.49
CA PHE A 115 9.88 -0.57 -11.82
C PHE A 115 10.84 -1.18 -12.83
N LEU A 116 12.13 -1.24 -12.48
CA LEU A 116 13.13 -1.92 -13.30
C LEU A 116 13.21 -3.40 -12.90
N ALA A 117 12.68 -4.28 -13.75
CA ALA A 117 12.76 -5.72 -13.52
C ALA A 117 14.19 -6.26 -13.76
N LYS A 118 14.58 -7.30 -13.00
CA LYS A 118 15.89 -7.97 -13.14
C LYS A 118 15.98 -8.78 -14.43
N ALA A 119 14.84 -9.24 -14.94
CA ALA A 119 14.70 -9.96 -16.20
C ALA A 119 13.42 -9.51 -16.91
N PRO A 120 13.34 -9.63 -18.25
CA PRO A 120 12.14 -9.27 -18.99
C PRO A 120 10.92 -10.07 -18.54
N LEU A 121 9.81 -9.38 -18.27
CA LEU A 121 8.51 -9.99 -18.03
C LEU A 121 7.72 -9.99 -19.33
N LEU A 122 7.05 -11.10 -19.64
CA LEU A 122 6.14 -11.15 -20.79
C LEU A 122 4.92 -10.26 -20.50
N PRO A 123 4.41 -9.51 -21.49
CA PRO A 123 3.16 -8.78 -21.32
C PRO A 123 2.04 -9.71 -20.83
N LEU A 124 1.14 -9.18 -19.99
CA LEU A 124 0.03 -9.91 -19.36
C LEU A 124 0.47 -11.02 -18.38
N THR A 125 1.74 -11.07 -17.97
CA THR A 125 2.16 -11.92 -16.84
C THR A 125 1.53 -11.40 -15.56
N VAL A 126 0.78 -12.27 -14.87
CA VAL A 126 0.18 -11.94 -13.58
C VAL A 126 1.23 -12.05 -12.48
N THR A 127 1.25 -11.05 -11.61
CA THR A 127 2.16 -10.99 -10.46
C THR A 127 1.40 -10.52 -9.23
N GLU A 128 1.84 -10.98 -8.06
CA GLU A 128 1.41 -10.43 -6.78
C GLU A 128 2.35 -9.29 -6.39
N LEU A 129 1.77 -8.16 -5.98
CA LEU A 129 2.49 -6.97 -5.58
C LEU A 129 2.22 -6.65 -4.11
N LYS A 130 3.31 -6.42 -3.36
CA LYS A 130 3.24 -5.82 -2.01
C LYS A 130 3.87 -4.44 -2.07
N LEU A 131 3.13 -3.41 -1.68
CA LEU A 131 3.58 -2.01 -1.70
C LEU A 131 3.83 -1.51 -0.29
N PHE A 132 5.03 -1.02 -0.02
CA PHE A 132 5.43 -0.52 1.30
C PHE A 132 5.44 1.02 1.28
N LEU A 133 4.26 1.63 1.38
CA LEU A 133 4.02 3.09 1.38
C LEU A 133 4.38 3.77 2.70
#